data_AF-A0AAE3M4M6-F1
#
_entry.id   AF-A0AAE3M4M6-F1
#
_cell.length_a   1.000
_cell.length_b   1.000
_cell.length_c   1.000
_cell.angle_alpha   90.00
_cell.angle_beta   90.00
_cell.angle_gamma   90.00
#
_symmetry.space_group_name_H-M   'P 1'
#
loop_
_entity.id
_entity.type
_entity.pdbx_description
1 polymer ?
#
loop_
_entity_poly.entity_id
_entity_poly.type
_entity_poly.pdbx_seq_one_letter_code
_entity_poly.pdbx_strand_id
1 'polypeptide(L)'
;MKSTYIIFLAVFTLIFSSISAQNKVDKLGPLRTSKKIVSVFELSDKPDYAIQIIALKYPAGEPGFFNNVQEAREFDCADGYMKYCVGSYETHKSAENELIYYRDLGYTQAFIVNTSKYTLKSNNNYSGNTKFKPDPNKTYTIQLSAFRFPVYLSHFKGIEQDDIMEFYLKDKIYRYTTGKYKYEEAVAELGKIKDKGFKNAYVTELDAYLPYQIE
;
A
#
# COMPACT_ATOMS: atom_id res chain seq x y z
N MET A 1 7.29 84.74 -3.07
CA MET A 1 8.42 84.40 -2.18
C MET A 1 8.61 82.90 -2.21
N LYS A 2 9.88 82.48 -2.24
CA LYS A 2 10.41 81.13 -2.54
C LYS A 2 9.75 80.00 -1.72
N SER A 3 9.56 78.84 -2.35
CA SER A 3 10.01 77.58 -1.75
C SER A 3 10.18 76.49 -2.81
N THR A 4 11.37 75.91 -2.82
CA THR A 4 11.86 74.84 -3.67
C THR A 4 11.98 73.59 -2.80
N TYR A 5 11.38 72.46 -3.19
CA TYR A 5 11.74 71.10 -2.72
C TYR A 5 11.41 70.15 -3.89
N ILE A 6 12.40 69.72 -4.68
CA ILE A 6 13.29 68.56 -4.51
C ILE A 6 12.53 67.23 -4.33
N ILE A 7 12.75 66.39 -5.33
CA ILE A 7 12.27 65.03 -5.63
C ILE A 7 12.56 64.04 -4.51
N PHE A 8 11.63 63.12 -4.23
CA PHE A 8 12.00 61.77 -3.80
C PHE A 8 11.16 60.71 -4.55
N LEU A 9 11.90 59.91 -5.30
CA LEU A 9 11.48 58.80 -6.15
C LEU A 9 11.19 57.59 -5.25
N ALA A 10 9.94 57.13 -5.16
CA ALA A 10 9.60 55.87 -4.51
C ALA A 10 9.45 54.78 -5.59
N VAL A 11 10.54 54.04 -5.81
CA VAL A 11 10.59 52.81 -6.60
C VAL A 11 9.80 51.75 -5.85
N PHE A 12 8.61 51.40 -6.34
CA PHE A 12 7.83 50.29 -5.80
C PHE A 12 8.38 48.98 -6.40
N THR A 13 9.25 48.32 -5.64
CA THR A 13 9.83 47.03 -5.97
C THR A 13 8.74 45.95 -6.00
N LEU A 14 8.53 45.35 -7.17
CA LEU A 14 7.81 44.11 -7.38
C LEU A 14 8.45 42.99 -6.57
N ILE A 15 7.83 42.60 -5.46
CA ILE A 15 8.16 41.37 -4.74
C ILE A 15 7.50 40.23 -5.53
N PHE A 16 8.24 39.67 -6.50
CA PHE A 16 7.95 38.33 -6.98
C PHE A 16 8.26 37.37 -5.82
N SER A 17 7.22 36.93 -5.12
CA SER A 17 7.27 35.76 -4.26
C SER A 17 7.49 34.54 -5.15
N SER A 18 8.75 34.18 -5.33
CA SER A 18 9.17 32.87 -5.81
C SER A 18 8.71 31.83 -4.79
N ILE A 19 7.47 31.35 -4.93
CA ILE A 19 7.08 30.06 -4.35
C ILE A 19 7.94 29.05 -5.11
N SER A 20 9.08 28.72 -4.52
CA SER A 20 9.88 27.60 -4.96
C SER A 20 9.07 26.34 -4.65
N ALA A 21 8.22 25.93 -5.59
CA ALA A 21 7.67 24.59 -5.60
C ALA A 21 8.87 23.65 -5.68
N GLN A 22 9.30 23.15 -4.53
CA GLN A 22 10.30 22.10 -4.45
C GLN A 22 9.65 20.88 -5.13
N ASN A 23 9.96 20.69 -6.42
CA ASN A 23 9.61 19.46 -7.13
C ASN A 23 10.32 18.31 -6.42
N LYS A 24 9.62 17.68 -5.47
CA LYS A 24 10.06 16.48 -4.80
C LYS A 24 10.11 15.40 -5.88
N VAL A 25 11.32 15.08 -6.34
CA VAL A 25 11.52 14.08 -7.38
C VAL A 25 11.07 12.73 -6.83
N ASP A 26 10.05 12.13 -7.44
CA ASP A 26 9.58 10.78 -7.15
C ASP A 26 10.69 9.78 -7.50
N LYS A 27 11.37 9.27 -6.48
CA LYS A 27 12.51 8.36 -6.63
C LYS A 27 12.04 6.95 -6.99
N LEU A 28 10.77 6.65 -6.71
CA LEU A 28 10.15 5.35 -6.99
C LEU A 28 9.50 5.29 -8.36
N GLY A 29 9.43 6.40 -9.11
CA GLY A 29 8.78 6.51 -10.42
C GLY A 29 9.02 5.30 -11.36
N PRO A 30 10.26 4.81 -11.55
CA PRO A 30 10.53 3.65 -12.41
C PRO A 30 9.95 2.32 -11.92
N LEU A 31 9.68 2.20 -10.62
CA LEU A 31 9.14 1.00 -9.97
C LEU A 31 7.63 1.09 -9.75
N ARG A 32 7.04 2.30 -9.84
CA ARG A 32 5.61 2.51 -9.58
C ARG A 32 4.75 1.74 -10.57
N THR A 33 3.65 1.19 -10.07
CA THR A 33 2.74 0.38 -10.87
C THR A 33 1.28 0.58 -10.45
N SER A 34 0.35 0.27 -11.34
CA SER A 34 -1.06 0.11 -10.98
C SER A 34 -1.36 -1.25 -10.34
N LYS A 35 -0.40 -2.19 -10.38
CA LYS A 35 -0.61 -3.56 -9.92
C LYS A 35 -0.63 -3.64 -8.40
N LYS A 36 -1.65 -4.31 -7.86
CA LYS A 36 -1.86 -4.53 -6.43
C LYS A 36 -1.55 -5.99 -6.10
N ILE A 37 -0.30 -6.24 -5.78
CA ILE A 37 0.16 -7.56 -5.34
C ILE A 37 0.26 -7.53 -3.82
N VAL A 38 -0.59 -8.29 -3.13
CA VAL A 38 -0.78 -8.20 -1.68
C VAL A 38 -0.36 -9.51 -1.01
N SER A 39 0.53 -9.45 -0.02
CA SER A 39 0.92 -10.62 0.77
C SER A 39 -0.18 -11.02 1.75
N VAL A 40 -0.46 -12.32 1.82
CA VAL A 40 -1.46 -12.92 2.71
C VAL A 40 -0.77 -13.51 3.92
N PHE A 41 -1.16 -13.01 5.11
CA PHE A 41 -0.62 -13.46 6.39
C PHE A 41 -1.59 -14.35 7.17
N GLU A 42 -2.89 -14.29 6.84
CA GLU A 42 -3.95 -15.07 7.47
C GLU A 42 -4.83 -15.68 6.37
N LEU A 43 -5.21 -16.94 6.56
CA LEU A 43 -6.07 -17.65 5.62
C LEU A 43 -7.54 -17.48 6.01
N SER A 44 -8.42 -17.51 5.01
CA SER A 44 -9.86 -17.51 5.27
C SER A 44 -10.27 -18.75 6.07
N ASP A 45 -11.20 -18.56 7.00
CA ASP A 45 -11.89 -19.62 7.73
C ASP A 45 -12.91 -20.39 6.85
N LYS A 46 -13.26 -19.82 5.70
CA LYS A 46 -14.19 -20.38 4.72
C LYS A 46 -13.44 -20.92 3.50
N PRO A 47 -14.07 -21.81 2.69
CA PRO A 47 -13.52 -22.16 1.39
C PRO A 47 -13.28 -20.91 0.54
N ASP A 48 -12.07 -20.79 0.02
CA ASP A 48 -11.66 -19.68 -0.84
C ASP A 48 -10.96 -20.28 -2.05
N TYR A 49 -11.70 -20.44 -3.15
CA TYR A 49 -11.13 -20.94 -4.39
C TYR A 49 -10.49 -19.78 -5.15
N ALA A 50 -9.34 -20.02 -5.73
CA ALA A 50 -8.61 -19.04 -6.52
C ALA A 50 -7.91 -19.73 -7.68
N ILE A 51 -7.36 -18.94 -8.59
CA ILE A 51 -6.58 -19.45 -9.71
C ILE A 51 -5.11 -19.16 -9.40
N GLN A 52 -4.33 -20.21 -9.14
CA GLN A 52 -2.90 -20.07 -8.96
C GLN A 52 -2.27 -19.88 -10.34
N ILE A 53 -1.63 -18.73 -10.55
CA ILE A 53 -1.01 -18.37 -11.83
C ILE A 53 0.48 -18.65 -11.84
N ILE A 54 1.16 -18.56 -10.68
CA ILE A 54 2.61 -18.71 -10.58
C ILE A 54 3.00 -19.26 -9.19
N ALA A 55 4.10 -20.02 -9.13
CA ALA A 55 4.78 -20.38 -7.89
C ALA A 55 6.31 -20.17 -8.05
N LEU A 56 6.93 -19.41 -7.15
CA LEU A 56 8.36 -19.03 -7.21
C LEU A 56 9.11 -19.46 -5.96
N LYS A 57 10.42 -19.69 -6.09
CA LYS A 57 11.31 -19.89 -4.91
C LYS A 57 11.62 -18.59 -4.17
N TYR A 58 11.54 -17.46 -4.86
CA TYR A 58 11.78 -16.13 -4.32
C TYR A 58 10.65 -15.19 -4.73
N PRO A 59 10.35 -14.13 -3.96
CA PRO A 59 9.34 -13.15 -4.34
C PRO A 59 9.63 -12.55 -5.71
N ALA A 60 8.59 -12.23 -6.48
CA ALA A 60 8.72 -11.53 -7.75
C ALA A 60 9.46 -10.19 -7.55
N GLY A 61 10.47 -9.95 -8.38
CA GLY A 61 11.38 -8.79 -8.24
C GLY A 61 10.86 -7.51 -8.89
N GLU A 62 9.94 -7.62 -9.86
CA GLU A 62 9.40 -6.48 -10.61
C GLU A 62 7.93 -6.67 -10.99
N PRO A 63 7.16 -5.59 -11.15
CA PRO A 63 5.74 -5.68 -11.48
C PRO A 63 5.47 -6.26 -12.88
N GLY A 64 6.43 -6.13 -13.81
CA GLY A 64 6.34 -6.67 -15.17
C GLY A 64 6.19 -8.20 -15.22
N PHE A 65 6.56 -8.89 -14.14
CA PHE A 65 6.38 -10.33 -13.99
C PHE A 65 4.91 -10.76 -14.07
N PHE A 66 3.98 -9.87 -13.73
CA PHE A 66 2.54 -10.13 -13.75
C PHE A 66 1.89 -9.59 -15.03
N ASN A 67 2.16 -10.22 -16.16
CA ASN A 67 1.58 -9.84 -17.45
C ASN A 67 0.04 -9.83 -17.41
N ASN A 68 -0.57 -8.71 -17.80
CA ASN A 68 -2.02 -8.53 -17.89
C ASN A 68 -2.83 -8.80 -16.60
N VAL A 69 -2.15 -8.97 -15.46
CA VAL A 69 -2.78 -9.13 -14.14
C VAL A 69 -2.58 -7.86 -13.34
N GLN A 70 -3.70 -7.27 -12.90
CA GLN A 70 -3.67 -6.05 -12.07
C GLN A 70 -3.64 -6.35 -10.59
N GLU A 71 -4.19 -7.49 -10.15
CA GLU A 71 -4.30 -7.81 -8.73
C GLU A 71 -3.96 -9.28 -8.51
N ALA A 72 -3.17 -9.58 -7.49
CA ALA A 72 -2.89 -10.94 -7.08
C ALA A 72 -2.62 -11.00 -5.57
N ARG A 73 -2.93 -12.14 -4.97
CA ARG A 73 -2.60 -12.49 -3.60
C ARG A 73 -1.35 -13.36 -3.59
N GLU A 74 -0.39 -12.98 -2.76
CA GLU A 74 0.89 -13.65 -2.59
C GLU A 74 0.89 -14.44 -1.28
N PHE A 75 1.19 -15.73 -1.36
CA PHE A 75 1.20 -16.65 -0.22
C PHE A 75 2.60 -17.24 -0.05
N ASP A 76 3.27 -16.95 1.06
CA ASP A 76 4.54 -17.60 1.43
C ASP A 76 4.22 -18.96 2.05
N CYS A 77 4.32 -20.03 1.28
CA CYS A 77 3.93 -21.36 1.72
C CYS A 77 5.09 -22.13 2.38
N ALA A 78 4.74 -22.98 3.35
CA ALA A 78 5.69 -23.80 4.11
C ALA A 78 6.46 -24.82 3.23
N ASP A 79 5.98 -25.10 2.01
CA ASP A 79 6.68 -25.90 0.99
C ASP A 79 7.85 -25.14 0.32
N GLY A 80 8.11 -23.91 0.75
CA GLY A 80 9.22 -23.08 0.27
C GLY A 80 8.93 -22.44 -1.09
N TYR A 81 7.66 -22.31 -1.47
CA TYR A 81 7.23 -21.56 -2.64
C TYR A 81 6.37 -20.36 -2.25
N MET A 82 6.63 -19.25 -2.90
CA MET A 82 5.75 -18.09 -2.96
C MET A 82 4.70 -18.33 -4.06
N LYS A 83 3.44 -18.52 -3.70
CA LYS A 83 2.34 -18.78 -4.64
C LYS A 83 1.57 -17.50 -4.90
N TYR A 84 1.28 -17.22 -6.17
CA TYR A 84 0.50 -16.07 -6.59
C TYR A 84 -0.83 -16.54 -7.14
N CYS A 85 -1.92 -16.09 -6.51
CA CYS A 85 -3.28 -16.44 -6.90
C CYS A 85 -4.11 -15.21 -7.24
N VAL A 86 -4.98 -15.35 -8.23
CA VAL A 86 -5.92 -14.33 -8.68
C VAL A 86 -7.35 -14.77 -8.38
N GLY A 87 -8.22 -13.80 -8.11
CA GLY A 87 -9.61 -14.02 -7.72
C GLY A 87 -9.77 -14.62 -6.31
N SER A 88 -11.03 -14.65 -5.90
CA SER A 88 -11.53 -15.31 -4.71
C SER A 88 -12.97 -15.71 -5.01
N TYR A 89 -13.23 -17.01 -4.98
CA TYR A 89 -14.47 -17.61 -5.44
C TYR A 89 -14.99 -18.56 -4.37
N GLU A 90 -16.29 -18.50 -4.08
CA GLU A 90 -16.91 -19.34 -3.06
C GLU A 90 -16.90 -20.83 -3.43
N THR A 91 -16.93 -21.13 -4.73
CA THR A 91 -16.98 -22.50 -5.24
C THR A 91 -15.90 -22.76 -6.30
N HIS A 92 -15.52 -24.03 -6.41
CA HIS A 92 -14.66 -24.49 -7.50
C HIS A 92 -15.28 -24.18 -8.87
N LYS A 93 -16.61 -24.29 -9.01
CA LYS A 93 -17.28 -24.07 -10.30
C LYS A 93 -17.20 -22.61 -10.75
N SER A 94 -17.36 -21.65 -9.83
CA SER A 94 -17.15 -20.24 -10.15
C SER A 94 -15.71 -19.93 -10.56
N ALA A 95 -14.71 -20.57 -9.92
CA ALA A 95 -13.31 -20.43 -10.32
C ALA A 95 -13.02 -21.04 -11.69
N GLU A 96 -13.69 -22.14 -12.04
CA GLU A 96 -13.57 -22.80 -13.35
C GLU A 96 -14.01 -21.91 -14.51
N ASN A 97 -15.07 -21.13 -14.31
CA ASN A 97 -15.54 -20.17 -15.32
C ASN A 97 -14.49 -19.10 -15.64
N GLU A 98 -13.63 -18.76 -14.68
CA GLU A 98 -12.60 -17.72 -14.80
C GLU A 98 -11.23 -18.28 -15.22
N LEU A 99 -11.00 -19.59 -15.07
CA LEU A 99 -9.71 -20.23 -15.36
C LEU A 99 -9.24 -20.02 -16.80
N ILE A 100 -10.17 -20.09 -17.76
CA ILE A 100 -9.86 -19.95 -19.19
C ILE A 100 -9.32 -18.54 -19.47
N TYR A 101 -9.92 -17.51 -18.89
CA TYR A 101 -9.46 -16.12 -19.04
C TYR A 101 -7.97 -15.96 -18.68
N TYR A 102 -7.52 -16.50 -17.54
CA TYR A 102 -6.12 -16.37 -17.15
C TYR A 102 -5.17 -17.22 -17.98
N ARG A 103 -5.62 -18.36 -18.51
CA ARG A 103 -4.83 -19.16 -19.45
C ARG A 103 -4.62 -18.40 -20.76
N ASP A 104 -5.67 -17.74 -21.26
CA ASP A 104 -5.62 -16.92 -22.47
C ASP A 104 -4.74 -15.67 -22.31
N LEU A 105 -4.57 -15.18 -21.08
CA LEU A 105 -3.59 -14.13 -20.75
C LEU A 105 -2.13 -14.61 -20.80
N GLY A 106 -1.88 -15.91 -20.98
CA GLY A 106 -0.55 -16.51 -21.07
C GLY A 106 -0.15 -17.36 -19.86
N TYR A 107 -0.99 -17.46 -18.83
CA TYR A 107 -0.75 -18.35 -17.69
C TYR A 107 -1.25 -19.77 -18.00
N THR A 108 -0.66 -20.40 -19.02
CA THR A 108 -1.12 -21.68 -19.57
C THR A 108 -1.13 -22.82 -18.54
N GLN A 109 -0.26 -22.74 -17.53
CA GLN A 109 -0.18 -23.69 -16.41
C GLN A 109 -1.06 -23.30 -15.22
N ALA A 110 -1.90 -22.27 -15.34
CA ALA A 110 -2.80 -21.89 -14.25
C ALA A 110 -3.80 -23.01 -13.92
N PHE A 111 -4.11 -23.13 -12.64
CA PHE A 111 -5.04 -24.12 -12.11
C PHE A 111 -5.78 -23.60 -10.88
N ILE A 112 -6.93 -24.20 -10.59
CA ILE A 112 -7.76 -23.84 -9.45
C ILE A 112 -7.15 -24.45 -8.18
N VAL A 113 -7.08 -23.64 -7.14
CA VAL A 113 -6.64 -24.01 -5.79
C VAL A 113 -7.70 -23.60 -4.78
N ASN A 114 -7.66 -24.21 -3.60
CA ASN A 114 -8.37 -23.69 -2.43
C ASN A 114 -7.33 -23.08 -1.47
N THR A 115 -7.23 -21.76 -1.47
CA THR A 115 -6.22 -21.01 -0.72
C THR A 115 -6.44 -21.10 0.79
N SER A 116 -7.66 -21.35 1.27
CA SER A 116 -7.88 -21.59 2.71
C SER A 116 -7.28 -22.90 3.22
N LYS A 117 -6.86 -23.80 2.31
CA LYS A 117 -6.16 -25.04 2.64
C LYS A 117 -4.63 -24.93 2.54
N TYR A 118 -4.09 -23.75 2.27
CA TYR A 118 -2.65 -23.57 2.26
C TYR A 118 -2.04 -23.74 3.66
N THR A 119 -0.76 -24.13 3.69
CA THR A 119 0.05 -24.04 4.90
C THR A 119 1.01 -22.88 4.69
N LEU A 120 0.75 -21.76 5.36
CA LEU A 120 1.65 -20.61 5.32
C LEU A 120 2.92 -20.92 6.11
N LYS A 121 4.03 -20.39 5.63
CA LYS A 121 5.28 -20.37 6.38
C LYS A 121 5.05 -19.50 7.63
N SER A 122 5.33 -20.05 8.81
CA SER A 122 5.14 -19.33 10.06
C SER A 122 5.99 -18.07 10.07
N ASN A 123 5.34 -16.92 9.98
CA ASN A 123 5.94 -15.64 10.28
C ASN A 123 5.66 -15.37 11.76
N ASN A 124 6.63 -15.62 12.63
CA ASN A 124 6.54 -15.42 14.09
C ASN A 124 6.28 -13.95 14.52
N ASN A 125 5.94 -13.06 13.58
CA ASN A 125 5.73 -11.63 13.80
C ASN A 125 4.26 -11.21 13.78
N TYR A 126 3.31 -12.11 13.49
CA TYR A 126 1.87 -11.83 13.66
C TYR A 126 1.37 -12.55 14.92
N SER A 127 1.58 -11.91 16.08
CA SER A 127 0.96 -12.32 17.34
C SER A 127 -0.45 -11.74 17.41
N GLY A 128 -1.41 -12.45 16.83
CA GLY A 128 -2.82 -12.26 17.15
C GLY A 128 -3.06 -12.65 18.62
N ASN A 129 -3.68 -11.77 19.39
CA ASN A 129 -4.05 -11.93 20.82
C ASN A 129 -3.03 -11.54 21.89
N THR A 130 -2.27 -10.46 21.69
CA THR A 130 -1.99 -9.60 22.86
C THR A 130 -3.10 -8.55 22.94
N LYS A 131 -3.68 -8.33 24.13
CA LYS A 131 -4.56 -7.18 24.36
C LYS A 131 -3.71 -5.94 24.11
N PHE A 132 -3.83 -5.37 22.92
CA PHE A 132 -3.14 -4.15 22.55
C PHE A 132 -3.51 -3.06 23.57
N LYS A 133 -2.50 -2.49 24.23
CA LYS A 133 -2.65 -1.37 25.14
C LYS A 133 -1.94 -0.17 24.51
N PRO A 134 -2.67 0.91 24.17
CA PRO A 134 -2.03 2.09 23.61
C PRO A 134 -1.08 2.72 24.63
N ASP A 135 0.04 3.21 24.14
CA ASP A 135 1.01 3.99 24.91
C ASP A 135 0.73 5.48 24.66
N PRO A 136 0.35 6.25 25.69
CA PRO A 136 0.02 7.67 25.53
C PRO A 136 1.22 8.53 25.10
N ASN A 137 2.45 8.02 25.19
CA ASN A 137 3.66 8.72 24.78
C ASN A 137 4.08 8.43 23.33
N LYS A 138 3.35 7.55 22.63
CA LYS A 138 3.65 7.18 21.25
C LYS A 138 2.76 7.93 20.26
N THR A 139 3.27 8.06 19.04
CA THR A 139 2.50 8.55 17.90
C THR A 139 1.96 7.39 17.09
N TYR A 140 0.73 7.55 16.63
CA TYR A 140 0.01 6.58 15.82
C TYR A 140 -0.27 7.13 14.42
N THR A 141 -0.38 6.22 13.46
CA THR A 141 -0.76 6.49 12.07
C THR A 141 -1.81 5.47 11.64
N ILE A 142 -2.50 5.75 10.54
CA ILE A 142 -3.46 4.82 9.93
C ILE A 142 -2.78 4.20 8.71
N GLN A 143 -2.55 2.89 8.75
CA GLN A 143 -2.08 2.18 7.56
C GLN A 143 -3.25 1.98 6.60
N LEU A 144 -3.11 2.49 5.38
CA LEU A 144 -4.10 2.41 4.31
C LEU A 144 -4.02 1.09 3.56
N SER A 145 -2.81 0.67 3.20
CA SER A 145 -2.55 -0.55 2.39
C SER A 145 -1.08 -0.98 2.46
N ALA A 146 -0.83 -2.21 2.02
CA ALA A 146 0.51 -2.80 1.90
C ALA A 146 0.63 -3.58 0.58
N PHE A 147 1.66 -3.32 -0.21
CA PHE A 147 1.85 -3.89 -1.56
C PHE A 147 3.30 -4.37 -1.78
N ARG A 148 3.47 -5.40 -2.61
CA ARG A 148 4.80 -5.90 -3.01
C ARG A 148 5.61 -4.89 -3.83
N PHE A 149 4.92 -4.04 -4.60
CA PHE A 149 5.52 -3.01 -5.45
C PHE A 149 4.94 -1.64 -5.07
N PRO A 150 5.69 -0.55 -5.26
CA PRO A 150 5.16 0.77 -4.99
C PRO A 150 4.03 1.08 -5.98
N VAL A 151 2.94 1.65 -5.50
CA VAL A 151 1.80 2.05 -6.33
C VAL A 151 1.79 3.56 -6.55
N TYR A 152 1.08 4.02 -7.58
CA TYR A 152 0.86 5.45 -7.76
C TYR A 152 0.03 6.03 -6.61
N LEU A 153 0.39 7.22 -6.10
CA LEU A 153 -0.38 7.88 -5.02
C LEU A 153 -1.83 8.17 -5.41
N SER A 154 -2.12 8.32 -6.71
CA SER A 154 -3.49 8.41 -7.25
C SER A 154 -4.37 7.19 -6.93
N HIS A 155 -3.79 6.08 -6.46
CA HIS A 155 -4.51 4.94 -5.92
C HIS A 155 -5.35 5.31 -4.68
N PHE A 156 -4.84 6.20 -3.83
CA PHE A 156 -5.43 6.57 -2.54
C PHE A 156 -6.44 7.72 -2.70
N LYS A 157 -7.44 7.54 -3.57
CA LYS A 157 -8.48 8.55 -3.80
C LYS A 157 -9.17 8.95 -2.49
N GLY A 158 -9.36 10.25 -2.29
CA GLY A 158 -9.99 10.80 -1.09
C GLY A 158 -9.03 11.03 0.08
N ILE A 159 -7.74 10.74 -0.09
CA ILE A 159 -6.65 11.16 0.80
C ILE A 159 -5.82 12.20 0.06
N GLU A 160 -5.45 13.29 0.73
CA GLU A 160 -4.53 14.27 0.17
C GLU A 160 -3.16 13.62 -0.04
N GLN A 161 -2.58 13.80 -1.22
CA GLN A 161 -1.34 13.08 -1.59
C GLN A 161 -0.17 13.47 -0.68
N ASP A 162 -0.13 14.72 -0.24
CA ASP A 162 0.90 15.24 0.68
C ASP A 162 0.79 14.65 2.10
N ASP A 163 -0.36 14.06 2.46
CA ASP A 163 -0.59 13.42 3.75
C ASP A 163 -0.24 11.91 3.76
N ILE A 164 0.15 11.35 2.61
CA ILE A 164 0.52 9.95 2.48
C ILE A 164 2.02 9.80 2.76
N MET A 165 2.33 8.93 3.73
CA MET A 165 3.70 8.52 4.02
C MET A 165 3.96 7.12 3.46
N GLU A 166 5.08 6.97 2.74
CA GLU A 166 5.50 5.70 2.12
C GLU A 166 6.67 5.08 2.88
N PHE A 167 6.59 3.77 3.13
CA PHE A 167 7.61 3.02 3.86
C PHE A 167 7.97 1.71 3.15
N TYR A 168 9.25 1.32 3.19
CA TYR A 168 9.71 0.03 2.70
C TYR A 168 10.40 -0.76 3.81
N LEU A 169 9.68 -1.71 4.39
CA LEU A 169 10.11 -2.43 5.59
C LEU A 169 11.01 -3.63 5.24
N LYS A 170 11.58 -4.26 6.27
CA LYS A 170 12.48 -5.43 6.16
C LYS A 170 11.85 -6.64 5.47
N ASP A 171 10.53 -6.74 5.47
CA ASP A 171 9.78 -7.79 4.76
C ASP A 171 9.63 -7.53 3.25
N LYS A 172 10.21 -6.42 2.76
CA LYS A 172 10.20 -6.01 1.36
C LYS A 172 8.79 -5.71 0.84
N ILE A 173 7.96 -5.13 1.71
CA ILE A 173 6.61 -4.68 1.39
C ILE A 173 6.52 -3.16 1.58
N TYR A 174 5.95 -2.51 0.57
CA TYR A 174 5.65 -1.08 0.57
C TYR A 174 4.38 -0.84 1.37
N ARG A 175 4.46 -0.01 2.41
CA ARG A 175 3.33 0.36 3.26
C ARG A 175 3.01 1.82 3.10
N TYR A 176 1.72 2.10 3.08
CA TYR A 176 1.17 3.44 2.88
C TYR A 176 0.37 3.79 4.12
N THR A 177 0.68 4.92 4.73
CA THR A 177 -0.03 5.39 5.93
C THR A 177 -0.41 6.86 5.79
N THR A 178 -1.32 7.33 6.64
CA THR A 178 -1.72 8.74 6.68
C THR A 178 -1.85 9.26 8.10
N GLY A 179 -1.45 10.51 8.26
CA GLY A 179 -1.63 11.29 9.47
C GLY A 179 -0.74 10.86 10.64
N LYS A 180 -0.75 11.69 11.68
CA LYS A 180 0.04 11.50 12.90
C LYS A 180 -0.82 11.94 14.07
N TYR A 181 -1.12 11.01 14.97
CA TYR A 181 -2.18 11.17 15.96
C TYR A 181 -1.78 10.59 17.31
N LYS A 182 -2.48 11.01 18.37
CA LYS A 182 -2.64 10.15 19.55
C LYS A 182 -3.56 8.98 19.23
N TYR A 183 -3.55 7.93 20.05
CA TYR A 183 -4.30 6.72 19.75
C TYR A 183 -5.81 6.96 19.60
N GLU A 184 -6.41 7.72 20.50
CA GLU A 184 -7.85 7.99 20.51
C GLU A 184 -8.28 8.78 19.27
N GLU A 185 -7.45 9.75 18.86
CA GLU A 185 -7.63 10.52 17.62
C GLU A 185 -7.50 9.63 16.38
N ALA A 186 -6.52 8.72 16.37
CA ALA A 186 -6.33 7.77 15.27
C ALA A 186 -7.53 6.83 15.11
N VAL A 187 -8.14 6.38 16.21
CA VAL A 187 -9.34 5.54 16.19
C VAL A 187 -10.55 6.31 15.64
N ALA A 188 -10.70 7.59 16.03
CA ALA A 188 -11.77 8.44 15.49
C ALA A 188 -11.59 8.69 13.99
N GLU A 189 -10.36 8.98 13.55
CA GLU A 189 -10.06 9.23 12.14
C GLU A 189 -10.15 7.94 11.29
N LEU A 190 -9.84 6.78 11.86
CA LEU A 190 -9.97 5.49 11.19
C LEU A 190 -11.39 5.25 10.65
N GLY A 191 -12.44 5.69 11.38
CA GLY A 191 -13.82 5.60 10.91
C GLY A 191 -14.01 6.33 9.57
N LYS A 192 -13.54 7.58 9.49
CA LYS A 192 -13.62 8.40 8.28
C LYS A 192 -12.80 7.80 7.13
N ILE A 193 -11.63 7.27 7.43
CA ILE A 193 -10.78 6.58 6.45
C ILE A 193 -11.48 5.33 5.89
N LYS A 194 -12.14 4.55 6.75
CA LYS A 194 -12.92 3.39 6.30
C LYS A 194 -14.12 3.78 5.44
N ASP A 195 -14.80 4.88 5.78
CA ASP A 195 -15.93 5.42 5.00
C ASP A 195 -15.50 5.90 3.60
N LYS A 196 -14.24 6.33 3.44
CA LYS A 196 -13.63 6.64 2.13
C LYS A 196 -13.29 5.40 1.29
N GLY A 197 -13.52 4.18 1.82
CA GLY A 197 -13.35 2.92 1.10
C GLY A 197 -12.13 2.09 1.52
N PHE A 198 -11.30 2.57 2.46
CA PHE A 198 -10.14 1.84 2.97
C PHE A 198 -10.55 0.85 4.07
N LYS A 199 -11.38 -0.14 3.71
CA LYS A 199 -12.03 -1.07 4.67
C LYS A 199 -11.04 -1.83 5.56
N ASN A 200 -9.87 -2.17 5.02
CA ASN A 200 -8.81 -2.91 5.70
C ASN A 200 -7.81 -2.01 6.43
N ALA A 201 -8.05 -0.69 6.48
CA ALA A 201 -7.20 0.21 7.22
C ALA A 201 -7.25 -0.10 8.73
N TYR A 202 -6.13 0.15 9.40
CA TYR A 202 -6.01 -0.02 10.85
C TYR A 202 -5.01 0.98 11.45
N VAL A 203 -5.15 1.21 12.75
CA VAL A 203 -4.24 2.06 13.52
C VAL A 203 -2.97 1.27 13.86
N THR A 204 -1.81 1.88 13.65
CA THR A 204 -0.51 1.30 13.99
C THR A 204 0.42 2.35 14.59
N GLU A 205 1.44 1.91 15.32
CA GLU A 205 2.46 2.81 15.87
C GLU A 205 3.33 3.37 14.74
N LEU A 206 3.43 4.70 14.66
CA LEU A 206 4.21 5.37 13.62
C LEU A 206 5.72 5.16 13.81
N ASP A 207 6.19 5.13 15.05
CA ASP A 207 7.63 5.09 15.35
C ASP A 207 8.31 3.82 14.80
N ALA A 208 7.57 2.71 14.71
CA ALA A 208 8.06 1.47 14.11
C ALA A 208 8.32 1.58 12.59
N TYR A 209 7.73 2.58 11.94
CA TYR A 209 7.78 2.81 10.49
C TYR A 209 8.83 3.86 10.12
N LEU A 210 9.02 4.89 10.95
CA LEU A 210 9.90 6.04 10.66
C LEU A 210 11.31 5.66 10.16
N PRO A 211 12.01 4.64 10.70
CA PRO A 211 13.32 4.24 10.18
C PRO A 211 13.31 3.71 8.74
N TYR A 212 12.14 3.41 8.18
CA TYR A 212 11.93 2.81 6.87
C TYR A 212 11.21 3.76 5.88
N GLN A 213 11.07 5.04 6.22
CA GLN A 213 10.41 6.00 5.34
C GLN A 213 11.24 6.24 4.08
N ILE A 214 10.59 6.19 2.92
CA ILE A 214 11.25 6.30 1.61
C ILE A 214 10.89 7.58 0.86
N GLU A 215 9.70 8.15 1.10
CA GLU A 215 9.26 9.45 0.59
C GLU A 215 8.47 10.23 1.65
#